data_AF-A0A1F6CNT0-F1
#
_entry.id   AF-A0A1F6CNT0-F1
#
_cell.length_a   1.000
_cell.length_b   1.000
_cell.length_c   1.000
_cell.angle_alpha   90.00
_cell.angle_beta   90.00
_cell.angle_gamma   90.00
#
_symmetry.space_group_name_H-M   'P 1'
#
loop_
_entity.id
_entity.type
_entity.pdbx_description
1 polymer ?
#
loop_
_entity_poly.entity_id
_entity_poly.type
_entity_poly.pdbx_seq_one_letter_code
_entity_poly.pdbx_strand_id
1 'polypeptide(L)'
;MPEDNQIVEFYISEKLSETQVAARLSIAPKHVRRVLNRHKVSRRTRSEAIRYLYITKFNKKPFDLKKDLSKKEQTLKIAGVMLYWGEGSKRGNTVALANSDPAMVLVFMKFLRDICGIDKNRIRATIHYYGDHDPQRLLSYWSRITRILAGQFYKPFLHADTKGTYKKKSQYGTISVQYSDKKLLELINGWIQEYQNLLIR
;
A
#
# COMPACT_ATOMS: atom_id res chain seq x y z
N MET A 1 -12.39 29.49 25.87
CA MET A 1 -11.30 29.23 24.91
C MET A 1 -10.80 27.81 25.15
N PRO A 2 -10.35 27.07 24.11
CA PRO A 2 -9.80 25.73 24.32
C PRO A 2 -8.61 25.79 25.26
N GLU A 3 -8.44 24.76 26.09
CA GLU A 3 -7.28 24.69 26.97
C GLU A 3 -5.99 24.51 26.15
N ASP A 4 -4.91 25.18 26.57
CA ASP A 4 -3.61 25.08 25.90
C ASP A 4 -3.14 23.62 25.78
N ASN A 5 -3.40 22.79 26.81
CA ASN A 5 -3.07 21.37 26.82
C ASN A 5 -3.78 20.59 25.72
N GLN A 6 -5.04 20.91 25.43
CA GLN A 6 -5.82 20.27 24.37
C GLN A 6 -5.23 20.57 22.97
N ILE A 7 -4.76 21.80 22.76
CA ILE A 7 -4.08 22.20 21.50
C ILE A 7 -2.78 21.41 21.33
N VAL A 8 -1.99 21.30 22.40
CA VAL A 8 -0.73 20.54 22.40
C VAL A 8 -0.99 19.06 22.15
N GLU A 9 -2.01 18.48 22.78
CA GLU A 9 -2.41 17.08 22.58
C GLU A 9 -2.82 16.79 21.14
N PHE A 10 -3.67 17.62 20.53
CA PHE A 10 -4.08 17.42 19.14
C PHE A 10 -2.90 17.51 18.17
N TYR A 11 -1.90 18.34 18.46
CA TYR A 11 -0.69 18.42 17.66
C TYR A 11 0.25 17.22 17.93
N ILE A 12 0.55 16.89 19.19
CA ILE A 12 1.57 15.88 19.50
C ILE A 12 1.02 14.47 19.39
N SER A 13 -0.13 14.18 19.99
CA SER A 13 -0.69 12.83 20.10
C SER A 13 -1.45 12.46 18.82
N GLU A 14 -2.38 13.32 18.39
CA GLU A 14 -3.19 13.06 17.20
C GLU A 14 -2.51 13.46 15.87
N LYS A 15 -1.30 14.04 15.94
CA LYS A 15 -0.48 14.42 14.78
C LYS A 15 -1.15 15.39 13.81
N LEU A 16 -2.16 16.15 14.24
CA LEU A 16 -2.82 17.15 13.40
C LEU A 16 -1.90 18.32 13.06
N SER A 17 -2.00 18.89 11.86
CA SER A 17 -1.33 20.15 11.50
C SER A 17 -1.89 21.34 12.28
N GLU A 18 -1.17 22.46 12.33
CA GLU A 18 -1.67 23.70 12.94
C GLU A 18 -3.05 24.09 12.39
N THR A 19 -3.22 23.93 11.07
CA THR A 19 -4.47 24.23 10.37
C THR A 19 -5.60 23.25 10.71
N GLN A 20 -5.29 21.97 10.89
CA GLN A 20 -6.27 20.96 11.30
C GLN A 20 -6.71 21.16 12.75
N VAL A 21 -5.79 21.47 13.66
CA VAL A 21 -6.11 21.81 15.05
C VAL A 21 -6.99 23.07 15.10
N ALA A 22 -6.61 24.10 14.36
CA ALA A 22 -7.34 25.36 14.28
C ALA A 22 -8.77 25.16 13.76
N ALA A 23 -8.93 24.40 12.67
CA ALA A 23 -10.24 24.07 12.13
C ALA A 23 -11.10 23.25 13.11
N ARG A 24 -10.51 22.25 13.78
CA ARG A 24 -11.23 21.39 14.72
C ARG A 24 -11.69 22.12 15.99
N LEU A 25 -10.92 23.08 16.46
CA LEU A 25 -11.25 23.90 17.63
C LEU A 25 -11.96 25.22 17.27
N SER A 26 -12.24 25.46 15.99
CA SER A 26 -12.83 26.70 15.49
C SER A 26 -12.09 27.97 15.95
N ILE A 27 -10.75 27.94 15.96
CA ILE A 27 -9.87 29.05 16.33
C ILE A 27 -8.95 29.46 15.18
N ALA A 28 -8.34 30.63 15.27
CA ALA A 28 -7.38 31.08 14.27
C ALA A 28 -6.05 30.28 14.36
N PRO A 29 -5.42 29.88 13.23
CA PRO A 29 -4.14 29.15 13.23
C PRO A 29 -3.01 29.87 13.99
N LYS A 30 -3.02 31.21 14.02
CA LYS A 30 -2.07 32.02 14.80
C LYS A 30 -2.15 31.73 16.31
N HIS A 31 -3.33 31.40 16.82
CA HIS A 31 -3.53 31.04 18.22
C HIS A 31 -2.87 29.69 18.53
N VAL A 32 -3.10 28.68 17.69
CA VAL A 32 -2.44 27.37 17.78
C VAL A 32 -0.92 27.53 17.78
N ARG A 33 -0.39 28.31 16.83
CA ARG A 33 1.05 28.57 16.72
C ARG A 33 1.63 29.18 17.99
N ARG A 34 0.94 30.17 18.56
CA ARG A 34 1.34 30.86 19.79
C ARG A 34 1.38 29.90 20.98
N VAL A 35 0.38 29.02 21.13
CA VAL A 35 0.35 28.00 22.19
C VAL A 35 1.49 27.00 22.02
N LEU A 36 1.71 26.48 20.81
CA LEU A 36 2.83 25.56 20.54
C LEU A 36 4.20 26.19 20.87
N ASN A 37 4.40 27.48 20.56
CA ASN A 37 5.63 28.20 20.91
C ASN A 37 5.78 28.37 22.43
N ARG A 38 4.70 28.74 23.14
CA ARG A 38 4.69 28.90 24.60
C ARG A 38 5.09 27.61 25.31
N HIS A 39 4.57 26.47 24.85
CA HIS A 39 4.88 25.14 25.37
C HIS A 39 6.19 24.54 24.80
N LYS A 40 6.97 25.32 24.05
CA LYS A 40 8.26 24.89 23.45
C LYS A 40 8.15 23.59 22.65
N VAL A 41 7.03 23.38 21.96
CA VAL A 41 6.80 22.19 21.15
C VAL A 41 7.70 22.23 19.91
N SER A 42 8.54 21.21 19.74
CA SER A 42 9.40 21.06 18.57
C SER A 42 8.59 21.01 17.28
N ARG A 43 9.03 21.77 16.27
CA ARG A 43 8.40 21.77 14.96
C ARG A 43 8.75 20.50 14.21
N ARG A 44 7.74 19.95 13.53
CA ARG A 44 7.92 18.81 12.63
C ARG A 44 8.83 19.18 11.47
N THR A 45 9.65 18.24 11.07
CA THR A 45 10.33 18.30 9.77
C THR A 45 9.31 18.29 8.63
N ARG A 46 9.72 18.74 7.43
CA ARG A 46 8.87 18.69 6.23
C ARG A 46 8.38 17.26 5.94
N SER A 47 9.24 16.26 6.14
CA SER A 47 8.93 14.85 5.93
C SER A 47 7.85 14.33 6.89
N GLU A 48 7.93 14.70 8.17
CA GLU A 48 6.91 14.34 9.16
C GLU A 48 5.59 15.06 8.89
N ALA A 49 5.63 16.35 8.54
CA ALA A 49 4.44 17.11 8.20
C ALA A 49 3.68 16.47 7.02
N ILE A 50 4.41 16.07 5.96
CA ILE A 50 3.83 15.36 4.81
C ILE A 50 3.26 14.00 5.25
N ARG A 51 4.03 13.20 6.02
CA ARG A 51 3.57 11.88 6.50
C ARG A 51 2.28 11.99 7.30
N TYR A 52 2.21 12.91 8.27
CA TYR A 52 1.03 13.07 9.09
C TYR A 52 -0.16 13.62 8.30
N LEU A 53 0.06 14.52 7.35
CA LEU A 53 -1.00 14.97 6.44
C LEU A 53 -1.61 13.79 5.65
N TYR A 54 -0.78 12.89 5.14
CA TYR A 54 -1.25 11.66 4.47
C TYR A 54 -2.14 10.80 5.38
N ILE A 55 -1.77 10.66 6.65
CA ILE A 55 -2.53 9.89 7.63
C ILE A 55 -3.83 10.60 8.01
N THR A 56 -3.76 11.88 8.38
CA THR A 56 -4.89 12.60 9.00
C THR A 56 -5.90 13.11 7.98
N LYS A 57 -5.44 13.54 6.79
CA LYS A 57 -6.33 14.07 5.73
C LYS A 57 -6.77 13.00 4.74
N PHE A 58 -5.88 12.09 4.37
CA PHE A 58 -6.14 11.11 3.31
C PHE A 58 -6.34 9.69 3.84
N ASN A 59 -6.35 9.50 5.17
CA ASN A 59 -6.42 8.18 5.84
C ASN A 59 -5.41 7.17 5.26
N LYS A 60 -4.28 7.65 4.75
CA LYS A 60 -3.26 6.84 4.09
C LYS A 60 -2.28 6.35 5.14
N LYS A 61 -2.70 5.32 5.89
CA LYS A 61 -1.87 4.69 6.92
C LYS A 61 -0.60 4.11 6.30
N PRO A 62 0.60 4.40 6.85
CA PRO A 62 1.85 3.82 6.36
C PRO A 62 1.84 2.30 6.54
N PHE A 63 2.67 1.61 5.77
CA PHE A 63 2.95 0.19 6.04
C PHE A 63 3.72 0.05 7.36
N ASP A 64 3.53 -1.07 8.06
CA ASP A 64 4.18 -1.37 9.34
C ASP A 64 4.92 -2.70 9.25
N LEU A 65 6.24 -2.63 9.13
CA LEU A 65 7.05 -3.80 8.87
C LEU A 65 7.07 -4.74 10.08
N LYS A 66 6.81 -6.02 9.86
CA LYS A 66 7.04 -7.02 10.90
C LYS A 66 8.54 -7.20 11.14
N LYS A 67 8.99 -6.91 12.36
CA LYS A 67 10.42 -6.93 12.74
C LYS A 67 10.91 -8.36 13.03
N ASP A 68 10.18 -9.06 13.89
CA ASP A 68 10.54 -10.41 14.32
C ASP A 68 9.77 -11.44 13.49
N LEU A 69 10.49 -12.13 12.59
CA LEU A 69 9.92 -13.12 11.69
C LEU A 69 10.21 -14.53 12.18
N SER A 70 9.15 -15.32 12.36
CA SER A 70 9.28 -16.77 12.53
C SER A 70 9.92 -17.43 11.30
N LYS A 71 10.38 -18.69 11.42
CA LYS A 71 10.95 -19.44 10.28
C LYS A 71 10.03 -19.44 9.05
N LYS A 72 8.73 -19.68 9.26
CA LYS A 72 7.72 -19.66 8.19
C LYS A 72 7.57 -18.29 7.54
N GLU A 73 7.67 -17.22 8.33
CA GLU A 73 7.57 -15.84 7.83
C GLU A 73 8.83 -15.39 7.10
N GLN A 74 10.00 -15.88 7.51
CA GLN A 74 11.24 -15.72 6.74
C GLN A 74 11.11 -16.40 5.37
N THR A 75 10.58 -17.63 5.32
CA THR A 75 10.26 -18.31 4.05
C THR A 75 9.28 -17.49 3.22
N LEU A 76 8.22 -16.96 3.83
CA LEU A 76 7.25 -16.10 3.13
C LEU A 76 7.89 -14.81 2.60
N LYS A 77 8.78 -14.18 3.37
CA LYS A 77 9.53 -12.99 2.93
C LYS A 77 10.37 -13.32 1.70
N ILE A 78 11.15 -14.40 1.74
CA ILE A 78 11.99 -14.83 0.61
C ILE A 78 11.11 -15.11 -0.61
N ALA A 79 10.06 -15.93 -0.45
CA ALA A 79 9.14 -16.28 -1.54
C ALA A 79 8.47 -15.03 -2.14
N GLY A 80 8.01 -14.11 -1.30
CA GLY A 80 7.38 -12.86 -1.74
C GLY A 80 8.33 -11.94 -2.49
N VAL A 81 9.58 -11.81 -2.01
CA VAL A 81 10.61 -11.00 -2.68
C VAL A 81 11.02 -11.63 -4.01
N MET A 82 11.25 -12.94 -4.07
CA MET A 82 11.60 -13.63 -5.31
C MET A 82 10.47 -13.58 -6.34
N LEU A 83 9.23 -13.79 -5.89
CA LEU A 83 8.06 -13.66 -6.75
C LEU A 83 7.91 -12.23 -7.29
N TYR A 84 8.15 -11.20 -6.46
CA TYR A 84 8.14 -9.81 -6.91
C TYR A 84 9.31 -9.50 -7.86
N TRP A 85 10.47 -10.12 -7.65
CA TRP A 85 11.60 -9.97 -8.54
C TRP A 85 11.28 -10.54 -9.93
N GLY A 86 10.61 -11.68 -10.03
CA GLY A 86 10.16 -12.25 -11.30
C GLY A 86 9.02 -11.46 -11.95
N GLU A 87 7.91 -11.28 -11.23
CA GLU A 87 6.61 -10.87 -11.79
C GLU A 87 6.24 -9.40 -11.50
N GLY A 88 6.99 -8.73 -10.63
CA GLY A 88 6.67 -7.39 -10.12
C GLY A 88 7.19 -6.24 -10.98
N SER A 89 6.45 -5.13 -10.97
CA SER A 89 6.86 -3.86 -11.58
C SER A 89 7.81 -3.09 -10.67
N LYS A 90 9.06 -2.91 -11.11
CA LYS A 90 10.14 -2.36 -10.27
C LYS A 90 10.29 -0.83 -10.36
N ARG A 91 9.49 -0.17 -11.21
CA ARG A 91 9.57 1.27 -11.51
C ARG A 91 8.33 2.03 -11.03
N GLY A 92 8.50 3.33 -10.81
CA GLY A 92 7.41 4.24 -10.41
C GLY A 92 7.27 4.36 -8.90
N ASN A 93 6.02 4.44 -8.42
CA ASN A 93 5.68 4.73 -7.02
C ASN A 93 4.75 3.69 -6.39
N THR A 94 4.55 2.55 -7.06
CA THR A 94 3.55 1.53 -6.71
C THR A 94 4.21 0.17 -6.71
N VAL A 95 3.97 -0.59 -5.65
CA VAL A 95 4.27 -2.02 -5.61
C VAL A 95 3.17 -2.72 -6.40
N ALA A 96 3.49 -3.29 -7.55
CA ALA A 96 2.51 -3.93 -8.43
C ALA A 96 2.99 -5.29 -8.93
N LEU A 97 2.11 -6.28 -8.93
CA LEU A 97 2.36 -7.61 -9.45
C LEU A 97 1.13 -8.09 -10.21
N ALA A 98 1.33 -8.60 -11.42
CA ALA A 98 0.27 -9.14 -12.25
C ALA A 98 0.51 -10.63 -12.52
N ASN A 99 -0.47 -11.49 -12.23
CA ASN A 99 -0.37 -12.92 -12.50
C ASN A 99 -1.77 -13.56 -12.65
N SER A 100 -1.84 -14.66 -13.40
CA SER A 100 -3.08 -15.43 -13.61
C SER A 100 -3.21 -16.63 -12.68
N ASP A 101 -2.11 -17.07 -12.05
CA ASP A 101 -2.10 -18.15 -11.07
C ASP A 101 -2.59 -17.64 -9.68
N PRO A 102 -3.73 -18.16 -9.18
CA PRO A 102 -4.28 -17.75 -7.89
C PRO A 102 -3.34 -18.00 -6.72
N ALA A 103 -2.53 -19.06 -6.75
CA ALA A 103 -1.61 -19.41 -5.67
C ALA A 103 -0.46 -18.41 -5.58
N MET A 104 0.11 -18.00 -6.72
CA MET A 104 1.15 -16.96 -6.75
C MET A 104 0.61 -15.63 -6.21
N VAL A 105 -0.58 -15.22 -6.66
CA VAL A 105 -1.22 -14.00 -6.17
C VAL A 105 -1.47 -14.07 -4.67
N LEU A 106 -1.91 -15.21 -4.14
CA LEU A 106 -2.14 -15.39 -2.70
C LEU A 106 -0.85 -15.31 -1.87
N VAL A 107 0.25 -15.89 -2.35
CA VAL A 107 1.57 -15.78 -1.71
C VAL A 107 2.00 -14.33 -1.65
N PHE A 108 1.86 -13.60 -2.76
CA PHE A 108 2.20 -12.17 -2.80
C PHE A 108 1.32 -11.33 -1.86
N MET A 109 0.01 -11.58 -1.84
CA MET A 109 -0.93 -10.90 -0.94
C MET A 109 -0.61 -11.17 0.54
N LYS A 110 -0.21 -12.40 0.88
CA LYS A 110 0.26 -12.75 2.23
C LYS A 110 1.57 -12.05 2.58
N PHE A 111 2.53 -12.04 1.68
CA PHE A 111 3.78 -11.29 1.87
C PHE A 111 3.52 -9.81 2.18
N LEU A 112 2.66 -9.15 1.40
CA LEU A 112 2.32 -7.74 1.65
C LEU A 112 1.63 -7.54 3.01
N ARG A 113 0.68 -8.40 3.37
CA ARG A 113 -0.10 -8.26 4.62
C ARG A 113 0.70 -8.63 5.86
N ASP A 114 1.42 -9.73 5.82
CA ASP A 114 1.98 -10.38 6.99
C ASP A 114 3.42 -9.92 7.26
N ILE A 115 4.18 -9.62 6.20
CA ILE A 115 5.59 -9.17 6.31
C ILE A 115 5.67 -7.65 6.20
N CYS A 116 5.05 -7.08 5.17
CA CYS A 116 5.12 -5.63 4.94
C CYS A 116 4.12 -4.84 5.79
N GLY A 117 3.11 -5.50 6.39
CA GLY A 117 2.08 -4.88 7.23
C GLY A 117 1.33 -3.74 6.54
N ILE A 118 0.92 -3.96 5.29
CA ILE A 118 0.19 -2.95 4.52
C ILE A 118 -1.25 -2.74 5.05
N ASP A 119 -1.79 -1.54 4.86
CA ASP A 119 -3.21 -1.29 5.10
C ASP A 119 -4.05 -1.89 3.96
N LYS A 120 -4.83 -2.92 4.28
CA LYS A 120 -5.70 -3.63 3.31
C LYS A 120 -6.65 -2.71 2.55
N ASN A 121 -7.07 -1.57 3.13
CA ASN A 121 -8.01 -0.64 2.50
C ASN A 121 -7.38 0.17 1.36
N ARG A 122 -6.04 0.27 1.36
CA ARG A 122 -5.26 0.95 0.33
C ARG A 122 -4.93 0.06 -0.87
N ILE A 123 -5.11 -1.25 -0.77
CA ILE A 123 -4.91 -2.16 -1.90
C ILE A 123 -5.89 -1.79 -3.01
N ARG A 124 -5.39 -1.86 -4.25
CA ARG A 124 -6.19 -1.76 -5.46
C ARG A 124 -5.87 -2.91 -6.38
N ALA A 125 -6.80 -3.25 -7.26
CA ALA A 125 -6.57 -4.29 -8.26
C ALA A 125 -7.21 -3.93 -9.60
N THR A 126 -6.62 -4.42 -10.68
CA THR A 126 -7.19 -4.37 -12.02
C THR A 126 -7.25 -5.79 -12.56
N ILE A 127 -8.39 -6.19 -13.12
CA ILE A 127 -8.55 -7.46 -13.82
C ILE A 127 -8.36 -7.21 -15.31
N HIS A 128 -7.43 -7.93 -15.91
CA HIS A 128 -7.21 -7.97 -17.36
C HIS A 128 -7.91 -9.20 -17.93
N TYR A 129 -8.75 -9.00 -18.93
CA TYR A 129 -9.59 -10.06 -19.51
C TYR A 129 -9.71 -9.91 -21.03
N TYR A 130 -10.28 -10.95 -21.66
CA TYR A 130 -10.48 -11.08 -23.11
C TYR A 130 -11.97 -11.27 -23.42
N GLY A 131 -12.37 -11.14 -24.70
CA GLY A 131 -13.78 -11.02 -25.11
C GLY A 131 -14.71 -12.16 -24.69
N ASP A 132 -14.16 -13.33 -24.37
CA ASP A 132 -14.86 -14.54 -23.90
C ASP A 132 -15.16 -14.55 -22.39
N HIS A 133 -14.73 -13.54 -21.63
CA HIS A 133 -14.95 -13.48 -20.19
C HIS A 133 -16.13 -12.59 -19.78
N ASP A 134 -16.83 -13.02 -18.73
CA ASP A 134 -17.76 -12.18 -17.98
C ASP A 134 -17.01 -11.40 -16.88
N PRO A 135 -16.89 -10.07 -16.97
CA PRO A 135 -16.16 -9.26 -15.99
C PRO A 135 -16.70 -9.38 -14.57
N GLN A 136 -18.01 -9.60 -14.38
CA GLN A 136 -18.62 -9.73 -13.06
C GLN A 136 -18.26 -11.06 -12.41
N ARG A 137 -18.18 -12.14 -13.19
CA ARG A 137 -17.67 -13.44 -12.71
C ARG A 137 -16.20 -13.34 -12.33
N LEU A 138 -15.38 -12.65 -13.13
CA LEU A 138 -13.98 -12.45 -12.81
C LEU A 138 -13.79 -11.63 -11.53
N LEU A 139 -14.55 -10.55 -11.38
CA LEU A 139 -14.53 -9.72 -10.17
C LEU A 139 -14.88 -10.55 -8.94
N SER A 140 -15.95 -11.34 -9.01
CA SER A 140 -16.40 -12.22 -7.92
C SER A 140 -15.35 -13.27 -7.57
N TYR A 141 -14.75 -13.89 -8.59
CA TYR A 141 -13.68 -14.87 -8.42
C TYR A 141 -12.47 -14.27 -7.71
N TRP A 142 -11.91 -13.18 -8.24
CA TRP A 142 -10.70 -12.57 -7.71
C TRP A 142 -10.93 -11.90 -6.35
N SER A 143 -12.09 -11.29 -6.12
CA SER A 143 -12.46 -10.76 -4.81
C SER A 143 -12.47 -11.85 -3.75
N ARG A 144 -13.06 -13.02 -4.06
CA ARG A 144 -13.09 -14.18 -3.15
C ARG A 144 -11.68 -14.70 -2.84
N ILE A 145 -10.84 -14.89 -3.86
CA ILE A 145 -9.48 -15.39 -3.71
C ILE A 145 -8.62 -14.40 -2.91
N THR A 146 -8.54 -13.15 -3.37
CA THR A 146 -7.62 -12.17 -2.81
C THR A 146 -8.12 -11.53 -1.51
N ARG A 147 -9.42 -11.62 -1.22
CA ARG A 147 -10.11 -10.85 -0.16
C ARG A 147 -10.02 -9.34 -0.34
N ILE A 148 -9.87 -8.88 -1.58
CA ILE A 148 -9.99 -7.46 -1.96
C ILE A 148 -11.48 -7.17 -2.17
N LEU A 149 -11.99 -6.08 -1.59
CA LEU A 149 -13.40 -5.69 -1.75
C LEU A 149 -13.67 -5.20 -3.17
N ALA A 150 -14.87 -5.43 -3.71
CA ALA A 150 -15.24 -5.02 -5.07
C ALA A 150 -14.97 -3.52 -5.35
N GLY A 151 -15.24 -2.63 -4.38
CA GLY A 151 -14.96 -1.19 -4.50
C GLY A 151 -13.47 -0.80 -4.54
N GLN A 152 -12.57 -1.76 -4.34
CA GLN A 152 -11.12 -1.57 -4.49
C GLN A 152 -10.59 -2.02 -5.85
N PHE A 153 -11.45 -2.57 -6.72
CA PHE A 153 -11.07 -2.87 -8.09
C PHE A 153 -11.27 -1.64 -8.97
N TYR A 154 -10.29 -1.35 -9.82
CA TYR A 154 -10.46 -0.44 -10.94
C TYR A 154 -11.32 -1.09 -12.02
N LYS A 155 -11.76 -0.29 -13.00
CA LYS A 155 -12.48 -0.79 -14.17
C LYS A 155 -11.67 -1.94 -14.81
N PRO A 156 -12.25 -3.13 -14.99
CA PRO A 156 -11.59 -4.22 -15.67
C PRO A 156 -11.12 -3.80 -17.06
N PHE A 157 -9.93 -4.24 -17.45
CA PHE A 157 -9.29 -3.89 -18.71
C PHE A 157 -9.52 -5.00 -19.73
N LEU A 158 -10.30 -4.70 -20.77
CA LEU A 158 -10.50 -5.59 -21.91
C LEU A 158 -9.32 -5.45 -22.86
N HIS A 159 -8.60 -6.54 -23.08
CA HIS A 159 -7.63 -6.63 -24.16
C HIS A 159 -8.36 -6.88 -25.47
N ALA A 160 -7.95 -6.19 -26.53
CA ALA A 160 -8.40 -6.52 -27.88
C ALA A 160 -8.03 -7.98 -28.20
N ASP A 161 -8.91 -8.69 -28.91
CA ASP A 161 -8.68 -10.06 -29.37
C ASP A 161 -7.53 -10.06 -30.38
N THR A 162 -6.32 -10.14 -29.84
CA THR A 162 -5.12 -10.45 -30.59
C THR A 162 -5.02 -11.98 -30.64
N LYS A 163 -4.70 -12.53 -31.82
CA LYS A 163 -4.34 -13.94 -31.98
C LYS A 163 -3.05 -14.21 -31.19
N GLY A 164 -3.18 -14.36 -29.87
CA GLY A 164 -2.09 -14.72 -28.99
C GLY A 164 -1.61 -16.14 -29.29
N THR A 165 -0.32 -16.38 -29.13
CA THR A 165 0.33 -17.68 -29.28
C THR A 165 0.01 -18.67 -28.14
N TYR A 166 -0.76 -18.23 -27.13
CA TYR A 166 -1.13 -19.04 -25.98
C TYR A 166 -2.20 -20.07 -26.34
N LYS A 167 -1.83 -21.35 -26.30
CA LYS A 167 -2.71 -22.49 -26.61
C LYS A 167 -3.88 -22.67 -25.61
N LYS A 168 -3.79 -22.06 -24.42
CA LYS A 168 -4.82 -22.12 -23.36
C LYS A 168 -4.94 -20.74 -22.70
N LYS A 169 -6.06 -20.06 -22.91
CA LYS A 169 -6.36 -18.80 -22.20
C LYS A 169 -6.60 -19.10 -20.71
N SER A 170 -6.17 -18.19 -19.83
CA SER A 170 -6.53 -18.25 -18.41
C SER A 170 -8.04 -18.16 -18.27
N GLN A 171 -8.66 -19.13 -17.56
CA GLN A 171 -10.11 -19.14 -17.32
C GLN A 171 -10.61 -17.89 -16.58
N TYR A 172 -9.72 -17.27 -15.77
CA TYR A 172 -10.08 -16.14 -14.91
C TYR A 172 -9.32 -14.86 -15.27
N GLY A 173 -8.75 -14.78 -16.49
CA GLY A 173 -7.89 -13.67 -16.89
C GLY A 173 -6.66 -13.54 -15.99
N THR A 174 -6.14 -12.32 -15.88
CA THR A 174 -4.96 -11.96 -15.07
C THR A 174 -5.34 -10.84 -14.12
N ILE A 175 -4.97 -10.93 -12.84
CA ILE A 175 -5.14 -9.83 -11.88
C ILE A 175 -3.82 -9.10 -11.70
N SER A 176 -3.88 -7.77 -11.69
CA SER A 176 -2.80 -6.89 -11.26
C SER A 176 -3.13 -6.30 -9.89
N VAL A 177 -2.43 -6.75 -8.85
CA VAL A 177 -2.52 -6.22 -7.48
C VAL A 177 -1.59 -5.04 -7.34
N GLN A 178 -2.06 -3.95 -6.75
CA GLN A 178 -1.34 -2.68 -6.64
C GLN A 178 -1.42 -2.08 -5.24
N TYR A 179 -0.28 -1.58 -4.74
CA TYR A 179 -0.18 -0.82 -3.51
C TYR A 179 0.71 0.42 -3.70
N SER A 180 0.09 1.61 -3.76
CA SER A 180 0.80 2.86 -4.06
C SER A 180 1.56 3.41 -2.86
N ASP A 181 2.80 2.94 -2.69
CA ASP A 181 3.74 3.36 -1.66
C ASP A 181 5.19 3.27 -2.16
N LYS A 182 5.78 4.42 -2.49
CA LYS A 182 7.16 4.49 -3.03
C LYS A 182 8.19 3.93 -2.05
N LYS A 183 8.02 4.18 -0.74
CA LYS A 183 8.96 3.71 0.27
C LYS A 183 8.94 2.19 0.38
N LEU A 184 7.76 1.56 0.25
CA LEU A 184 7.66 0.12 0.23
C LEU A 184 8.29 -0.49 -1.03
N LEU A 185 8.10 0.16 -2.19
CA LEU A 185 8.74 -0.26 -3.44
C LEU A 185 10.27 -0.24 -3.34
N GLU A 186 10.83 0.88 -2.86
CA GLU A 186 12.27 1.03 -2.64
C GLU A 186 12.80 -0.03 -1.66
N LEU A 187 12.07 -0.29 -0.58
CA LEU A 187 12.42 -1.33 0.40
C LEU A 187 12.45 -2.74 -0.23
N ILE A 188 11.42 -3.12 -0.99
CA ILE A 188 11.37 -4.44 -1.65
C ILE A 188 12.50 -4.57 -2.67
N ASN A 189 12.77 -3.52 -3.46
CA ASN A 189 13.90 -3.49 -4.38
C ASN A 189 15.25 -3.62 -3.63
N GLY A 190 15.36 -3.01 -2.44
CA GLY A 190 16.52 -3.18 -1.57
C GLY A 190 16.74 -4.63 -1.15
N TRP A 191 15.68 -5.35 -0.76
CA TRP A 191 15.78 -6.79 -0.45
C TRP A 191 16.17 -7.63 -1.66
N ILE A 192 15.71 -7.28 -2.86
CA ILE A 192 16.16 -7.95 -4.10
C ILE A 192 17.67 -7.79 -4.26
N GLN A 193 18.20 -6.57 -4.11
CA GLN A 193 19.62 -6.30 -4.22
C GLN A 193 20.44 -7.04 -3.14
N GLU A 194 19.91 -7.11 -1.91
CA GLU A 194 20.50 -7.87 -0.81
C GLU A 194 20.66 -9.35 -1.18
N TYR A 195 19.60 -9.99 -1.68
CA TYR A 195 19.65 -11.40 -2.10
C TYR A 195 20.52 -11.64 -3.33
N GLN A 196 20.55 -10.72 -4.31
CA GLN A 196 21.47 -10.80 -5.43
C GLN A 196 22.92 -10.81 -4.95
N ASN A 197 23.26 -9.89 -4.05
CA ASN A 197 24.61 -9.81 -3.48
C ASN A 197 24.95 -11.05 -2.65
N LEU A 198 23.98 -11.66 -1.99
CA LEU A 198 24.20 -12.84 -1.16
C LEU A 198 24.38 -14.13 -1.97
N LEU A 199 23.65 -14.29 -3.08
CA LEU A 199 23.53 -15.56 -3.81
C LEU A 199 24.39 -15.64 -5.08
N ILE A 200 24.83 -14.51 -5.64
CA ILE A 200 25.59 -14.43 -6.90
C ILE A 200 27.07 -14.13 -6.64
N ARG A 201 27.43 -13.72 -5.42
CA ARG A 201 28.83 -13.54 -5.01
C ARG A 201 29.51 -14.87 -4.74
#